data_AF-A0A5B9FXM8-F1
#
_entry.id   AF-A0A5B9FXM8-F1
#
_cell.length_a   1.000
_cell.length_b   1.000
_cell.length_c   1.000
_cell.angle_alpha   90.00
_cell.angle_beta   90.00
_cell.angle_gamma   90.00
#
_symmetry.space_group_name_H-M   'P 1'
#
loop_
_entity.id
_entity.type
_entity.pdbx_description
1 polymer ?
#
loop_
_entity_poly.entity_id
_entity_poly.type
_entity_poly.pdbx_seq_one_letter_code
_entity_poly.pdbx_strand_id
1 'polypeptide(L)'
;MEKSIKSCVVTDLDDTIWDWLTMWYNSFHPYYTTIQKDFNIPENELKADFKKLHQKYNTTEVSFAFEELNTLNALNKAKITAKEGGKKSILHQYNSDKKLNLKLYDGVLESLELLKSKGVLIIGFTESNAFFTKYRIKHLGLDGLFDCIYTPLDTGVPQSVGKVYSEEYWEPQKTEIRYLSKTVKKPNSEILGIILRDFKVPFNQAIYIGDKIDRDVRMAIDAGITSVYAKYGSEIEDEKYTLLREVTHWTQEDVQREIENHEKHKNDVITPDYTLNTSFSELFNFFAFEAYRYKLDRNLLPQVINAWSDIVKVQQHFNDIALRIRNLTLTAFTFIVATLGYIIKENIFIKLFSLNLNALTIISPIGILIIWCFYFMDKFWYHKYLIGASIQASTIENKWYTVFPELGLSNSISRQSNYKFYLFPFLKNSSFKTFLSINLNSSRRFYSFYFPLIFVFLIFFISSFFFKSNFSEEKVMKNKIERLLEDNIHLEQEGIKQKKLCDSLKVENSSLIKKLEEHKTD
;
A
#
# COMPACT_ATOMS: atom_id res chain seq x y z
N MET A 1 21.15 -9.16 -24.43
CA MET A 1 22.48 -8.57 -24.15
C MET A 1 22.78 -8.80 -22.68
N GLU A 2 24.04 -9.07 -22.35
CA GLU A 2 24.49 -9.14 -20.96
C GLU A 2 24.46 -7.73 -20.36
N LYS A 3 23.86 -7.58 -19.17
CA LYS A 3 23.73 -6.26 -18.52
C LYS A 3 25.07 -5.88 -17.91
N SER A 4 25.48 -4.61 -18.07
CA SER A 4 26.68 -4.14 -17.38
C SER A 4 26.46 -4.12 -15.86
N ILE A 5 27.46 -4.57 -15.11
CA ILE A 5 27.40 -4.67 -13.65
C ILE A 5 27.85 -3.34 -13.05
N LYS A 6 27.05 -2.79 -12.14
CA LYS A 6 27.27 -1.50 -11.47
C LYS A 6 27.18 -1.67 -9.96
N SER A 7 28.02 -0.95 -9.23
CA SER A 7 28.04 -0.95 -7.76
C SER A 7 27.81 0.43 -7.14
N CYS A 8 27.72 1.47 -7.96
CA CYS A 8 27.44 2.84 -7.52
C CYS A 8 26.42 3.51 -8.44
N VAL A 9 25.45 4.20 -7.83
CA VAL A 9 24.50 5.08 -8.49
C VAL A 9 24.69 6.47 -7.91
N VAL A 10 25.10 7.41 -8.75
CA VAL A 10 25.01 8.84 -8.46
C VAL A 10 23.75 9.35 -9.15
N THR A 11 22.92 10.10 -8.44
CA THR A 11 21.65 10.60 -8.96
C THR A 11 21.48 12.06 -8.65
N ASP A 12 20.98 12.83 -9.62
CA ASP A 12 20.27 14.05 -9.30
C ASP A 12 19.01 13.74 -8.47
N LEU A 13 18.43 14.78 -7.85
CA LEU A 13 17.29 14.63 -6.95
C LEU A 13 16.03 15.32 -7.48
N ASP A 14 16.13 16.59 -7.86
CA ASP A 14 14.98 17.39 -8.27
C ASP A 14 14.57 17.01 -9.69
N ASP A 15 13.29 16.68 -9.88
CA ASP A 15 12.76 16.21 -11.16
C ASP A 15 13.37 14.85 -11.63
N THR A 16 14.22 14.23 -10.80
CA THR A 16 14.76 12.87 -11.03
C THR A 16 14.19 11.85 -10.02
N ILE A 17 14.23 12.18 -8.73
CA ILE A 17 13.74 11.34 -7.61
C ILE A 17 12.34 11.78 -7.19
N TRP A 18 12.07 13.08 -7.15
CA TRP A 18 10.77 13.65 -6.84
C TRP A 18 10.43 14.80 -7.79
N ASP A 19 9.13 15.04 -7.98
CA ASP A 19 8.60 16.10 -8.84
C ASP A 19 8.66 17.43 -8.09
N TRP A 20 9.76 18.17 -8.28
CA TRP A 20 10.01 19.42 -7.59
C TRP A 20 9.22 20.55 -8.22
N LEU A 21 9.19 20.65 -9.56
CA LEU A 21 8.53 21.80 -10.18
C LEU A 21 7.02 21.77 -9.93
N THR A 22 6.37 20.61 -10.04
CA THR A 22 4.93 20.53 -9.74
C THR A 22 4.65 20.84 -8.28
N MET A 23 5.49 20.37 -7.35
CA MET A 23 5.37 20.74 -5.94
C MET A 23 5.50 22.26 -5.74
N TRP A 24 6.49 22.88 -6.37
CA TRP A 24 6.76 24.30 -6.24
C TRP A 24 5.61 25.11 -6.83
N TYR A 25 5.18 24.81 -8.05
CA TYR A 25 4.10 25.53 -8.71
C TYR A 25 2.77 25.38 -7.96
N ASN A 26 2.37 24.16 -7.60
CA ASN A 26 1.09 23.91 -6.92
C ASN A 26 1.04 24.46 -5.49
N SER A 27 2.17 24.87 -4.91
CA SER A 27 2.21 25.59 -3.65
C SER A 27 2.33 27.10 -3.85
N PHE A 28 3.25 27.54 -4.70
CA PHE A 28 3.53 28.96 -4.92
C PHE A 28 2.45 29.68 -5.75
N HIS A 29 1.93 29.06 -6.81
CA HIS A 29 0.91 29.68 -7.66
C HIS A 29 -0.35 30.09 -6.87
N PRO A 30 -0.98 29.20 -6.07
CA PRO A 30 -2.10 29.58 -5.21
C PRO A 30 -1.71 30.65 -4.18
N TYR A 31 -0.52 30.52 -3.58
CA TYR A 31 -0.03 31.44 -2.56
C TYR A 31 0.12 32.88 -3.08
N TYR A 32 0.81 33.08 -4.21
CA TYR A 32 0.95 34.41 -4.80
C TYR A 32 -0.40 34.95 -5.28
N THR A 33 -1.24 34.11 -5.88
CA THR A 33 -2.55 34.53 -6.40
C THR A 33 -3.46 35.02 -5.28
N THR A 34 -3.47 34.34 -4.13
CA THR A 34 -4.23 34.77 -2.95
C THR A 34 -3.71 36.08 -2.42
N ILE A 35 -2.39 36.24 -2.28
CA ILE A 35 -1.78 37.51 -1.83
C ILE A 35 -2.14 38.67 -2.78
N GLN A 36 -2.03 38.43 -4.09
CA GLN A 36 -2.37 39.41 -5.12
C GLN A 36 -3.83 39.88 -4.99
N LYS A 37 -4.77 38.93 -4.89
CA LYS A 37 -6.22 39.22 -4.86
C LYS A 37 -6.66 39.84 -3.54
N ASP A 38 -6.27 39.25 -2.41
CA ASP A 38 -6.76 39.65 -1.09
C ASP A 38 -6.22 41.03 -0.66
N PHE A 39 -5.05 41.41 -1.19
CA PHE A 39 -4.40 42.69 -0.87
C PHE A 39 -4.37 43.68 -2.05
N ASN A 40 -4.97 43.32 -3.19
CA ASN A 40 -5.06 44.14 -4.40
C ASN A 40 -3.70 44.69 -4.87
N ILE A 41 -2.70 43.82 -4.96
CA ILE A 41 -1.33 44.17 -5.37
C ILE A 41 -1.15 43.89 -6.87
N PRO A 42 -0.58 44.81 -7.66
CA PRO A 42 -0.27 44.54 -9.07
C PRO A 42 0.64 43.33 -9.24
N GLU A 43 0.30 42.44 -10.18
CA GLU A 43 1.00 41.17 -10.41
C GLU A 43 2.51 41.36 -10.67
N ASN A 44 2.86 42.32 -11.53
CA ASN A 44 4.26 42.60 -11.89
C ASN A 44 5.08 43.08 -10.69
N GLU A 45 4.48 43.87 -9.78
CA GLU A 45 5.16 44.35 -8.58
C GLU A 45 5.40 43.21 -7.59
N LEU A 46 4.38 42.36 -7.37
CA LEU A 46 4.51 41.22 -6.47
C LEU A 46 5.52 40.18 -6.97
N LYS A 47 5.49 39.86 -8.27
CA LYS A 47 6.48 38.96 -8.90
C LYS A 47 7.90 39.52 -8.78
N ALA A 48 8.09 40.82 -9.03
CA ALA A 48 9.39 41.47 -8.90
C ALA A 48 9.91 41.46 -7.45
N ASP A 49 9.03 41.59 -6.46
CA ASP A 49 9.40 41.56 -5.05
C ASP A 49 9.75 40.14 -4.58
N PHE A 50 9.00 39.12 -5.00
CA PHE A 50 9.38 37.72 -4.81
C PHE A 50 10.70 37.39 -5.50
N LYS A 51 10.94 37.89 -6.71
CA LYS A 51 12.21 37.72 -7.42
C LYS A 51 13.38 38.24 -6.60
N LYS A 52 13.28 39.43 -6.02
CA LYS A 52 14.30 40.00 -5.13
C LYS A 52 14.53 39.14 -3.89
N LEU A 53 13.45 38.64 -3.27
CA LEU A 53 13.53 37.72 -2.14
C LEU A 53 14.26 36.43 -2.51
N HIS A 54 13.90 35.83 -3.65
CA HIS A 54 14.50 34.59 -4.14
C HIS A 54 15.98 34.77 -4.48
N GLN A 55 16.35 35.89 -5.11
CA GLN A 55 17.75 36.26 -5.37
C GLN A 55 18.55 36.42 -4.07
N LYS A 56 17.99 37.07 -3.05
CA LYS A 56 18.64 37.26 -1.73
C LYS A 56 19.04 35.93 -1.08
N TYR A 57 18.20 34.90 -1.19
CA TYR A 57 18.44 33.59 -0.57
C TYR A 57 18.92 32.51 -1.55
N ASN A 58 19.14 32.88 -2.82
CA ASN A 58 19.57 32.00 -3.89
C ASN A 58 18.68 30.75 -4.04
N THR A 59 17.36 30.92 -3.95
CA THR A 59 16.37 29.84 -4.09
C THR A 59 14.96 30.41 -4.24
N THR A 60 14.10 29.71 -4.99
CA THR A 60 12.68 30.05 -5.14
C THR A 60 11.78 29.44 -4.07
N GLU A 61 12.34 28.70 -3.11
CA GLU A 61 11.58 27.99 -2.08
C GLU A 61 11.45 28.76 -0.75
N VAL A 62 12.02 29.96 -0.66
CA VAL A 62 11.92 30.83 0.53
C VAL A 62 10.69 31.75 0.50
N SER A 63 9.69 31.46 -0.33
CA SER A 63 8.50 32.32 -0.45
C SER A 63 7.71 32.47 0.87
N PHE A 64 7.93 31.57 1.84
CA PHE A 64 7.39 31.70 3.20
C PHE A 64 8.01 32.83 4.03
N ALA A 65 9.10 33.46 3.58
CA ALA A 65 9.71 34.65 4.20
C ALA A 65 9.00 35.95 3.78
N PHE A 66 7.67 35.93 3.77
CA PHE A 66 6.82 37.04 3.30
C PHE A 66 6.99 38.33 4.11
N GLU A 67 7.52 38.24 5.33
CA GLU A 67 7.85 39.39 6.18
C GLU A 67 8.88 40.33 5.53
N GLU A 68 9.66 39.83 4.57
CA GLU A 68 10.67 40.60 3.83
C GLU A 68 10.15 41.20 2.51
N LEU A 69 8.89 40.94 2.15
CA LEU A 69 8.28 41.57 0.99
C LEU A 69 7.94 43.02 1.30
N ASN A 70 8.30 43.91 0.38
CA ASN A 70 8.06 45.36 0.45
C ASN A 70 6.68 45.75 -0.06
N THR A 71 6.11 44.93 -0.94
CA THR A 71 4.74 45.10 -1.45
C THR A 71 3.68 44.85 -0.36
N LEU A 72 4.06 44.25 0.77
CA LEU A 72 3.19 43.98 1.90
C LEU A 72 3.43 44.96 3.05
N ASN A 73 2.37 45.66 3.46
CA ASN A 73 2.36 46.44 4.70
C ASN A 73 2.15 45.53 5.94
N ALA A 74 2.29 46.09 7.14
CA ALA A 74 2.17 45.35 8.40
C ALA A 74 0.80 44.65 8.60
N LEU A 75 -0.30 45.26 8.12
CA LEU A 75 -1.63 44.67 8.20
C LEU A 75 -1.77 43.46 7.27
N ASN A 76 -1.23 43.55 6.05
CA ASN A 76 -1.22 42.45 5.09
C ASN A 76 -0.40 41.27 5.63
N LYS A 77 0.77 41.54 6.21
CA LYS A 77 1.64 40.53 6.84
C LYS A 77 0.94 39.79 7.98
N ALA A 78 0.23 40.52 8.86
CA ALA A 78 -0.57 39.91 9.92
C ALA A 78 -1.67 38.98 9.38
N LYS A 79 -2.34 39.35 8.28
CA LYS A 79 -3.38 38.52 7.65
C LYS A 79 -2.86 37.23 7.03
N ILE A 80 -1.60 37.19 6.58
CA ILE A 80 -1.00 35.97 6.00
C ILE A 80 -0.92 34.83 7.02
N THR A 81 -0.73 35.15 8.30
CA THR A 81 -0.61 34.16 9.39
C THR A 81 -1.91 33.98 10.19
N ALA A 82 -2.85 34.92 10.10
CA ALA A 82 -4.12 34.88 10.81
C ALA A 82 -4.98 33.66 10.42
N LYS A 83 -5.59 33.02 11.42
CA LYS A 83 -6.60 31.97 11.23
C LYS A 83 -7.98 32.56 11.44
N GLU A 84 -8.80 32.55 10.40
CA GLU A 84 -10.18 33.05 10.45
C GLU A 84 -11.18 31.89 10.37
N GLY A 85 -12.12 31.84 11.33
CA GLY A 85 -13.26 30.91 11.28
C GLY A 85 -12.90 29.42 11.17
N GLY A 86 -11.77 28.99 11.77
CA GLY A 86 -11.29 27.61 11.71
C GLY A 86 -10.63 27.20 10.39
N LYS A 87 -10.47 28.12 9.43
CA LYS A 87 -9.74 27.87 8.17
C LYS A 87 -8.22 27.96 8.38
N LYS A 88 -7.47 27.35 7.46
CA LYS A 88 -6.02 27.54 7.36
C LYS A 88 -5.72 29.00 7.02
N SER A 89 -4.67 29.56 7.61
CA SER A 89 -4.11 30.85 7.17
C SER A 89 -3.48 30.70 5.78
N ILE A 90 -3.20 31.82 5.10
CA ILE A 90 -2.57 31.82 3.76
C ILE A 90 -1.23 31.06 3.81
N LEU A 91 -0.39 31.33 4.82
CA LEU A 91 0.88 30.63 5.01
C LEU A 91 0.70 29.13 5.31
N HIS A 92 -0.29 28.78 6.14
CA HIS A 92 -0.54 27.37 6.45
C HIS A 92 -1.04 26.63 5.20
N GLN A 93 -1.85 27.27 4.36
CA GLN A 93 -2.27 26.70 3.08
C GLN A 93 -1.06 26.45 2.17
N TYR A 94 -0.17 27.43 1.98
CA TYR A 94 1.08 27.27 1.23
C TYR A 94 1.92 26.08 1.70
N ASN A 95 2.18 25.98 3.01
CA ASN A 95 2.95 24.88 3.59
C ASN A 95 2.24 23.52 3.45
N SER A 96 0.91 23.51 3.55
CA SER A 96 0.09 22.32 3.33
C SER A 96 0.19 21.86 1.88
N ASP A 97 0.12 22.78 0.92
CA ASP A 97 0.18 22.47 -0.50
C ASP A 97 1.57 22.00 -0.90
N LYS A 98 2.62 22.61 -0.34
CA LYS A 98 4.01 22.14 -0.54
C LYS A 98 4.15 20.68 -0.11
N LYS A 99 3.63 20.33 1.07
CA LYS A 99 3.68 18.95 1.59
C LYS A 99 2.81 17.97 0.79
N LEU A 100 1.62 18.38 0.38
CA LEU A 100 0.67 17.51 -0.36
C LEU A 100 1.14 17.22 -1.79
N ASN A 101 1.82 18.17 -2.42
CA ASN A 101 2.27 18.05 -3.81
C ASN A 101 3.69 17.48 -3.92
N LEU A 102 4.46 17.36 -2.83
CA LEU A 102 5.77 16.72 -2.85
C LEU A 102 5.61 15.20 -2.98
N LYS A 103 5.95 14.65 -4.16
CA LYS A 103 5.78 13.23 -4.48
C LYS A 103 7.01 12.67 -5.19
N LEU A 104 7.30 11.39 -4.94
CA LEU A 104 8.30 10.64 -5.70
C LEU A 104 7.77 10.32 -7.10
N TYR A 105 8.68 10.23 -8.07
CA TYR A 105 8.33 9.62 -9.35
C TYR A 105 8.08 8.12 -9.21
N ASP A 106 7.35 7.57 -10.17
CA ASP A 106 6.98 6.16 -10.19
C ASP A 106 8.21 5.24 -10.12
N GLY A 107 8.15 4.26 -9.21
CA GLY A 107 9.17 3.25 -9.02
C GLY A 107 10.44 3.72 -8.32
N VAL A 108 10.55 4.99 -7.91
CA VAL A 108 11.76 5.52 -7.24
C VAL A 108 11.99 4.85 -5.90
N LEU A 109 10.98 4.79 -5.03
CA LEU A 109 11.13 4.24 -3.68
C LEU A 109 11.55 2.76 -3.73
N GLU A 110 10.83 1.96 -4.49
CA GLU A 110 11.07 0.52 -4.64
C GLU A 110 12.45 0.26 -5.26
N SER A 111 12.88 1.11 -6.20
CA SER A 111 14.19 0.99 -6.83
C SER A 111 15.33 1.35 -5.88
N LEU A 112 15.19 2.43 -5.11
CA LEU A 112 16.19 2.81 -4.11
C LEU A 112 16.29 1.75 -3.00
N GLU A 113 15.17 1.22 -2.52
CA GLU A 113 15.14 0.11 -1.57
C GLU A 113 15.82 -1.15 -2.15
N LEU A 114 15.55 -1.50 -3.40
CA LEU A 114 16.18 -2.64 -4.07
C LEU A 114 17.69 -2.45 -4.25
N LEU A 115 18.13 -1.27 -4.71
CA LEU A 115 19.56 -0.92 -4.80
C LEU A 115 20.23 -1.01 -3.42
N LYS A 116 19.58 -0.46 -2.39
CA LYS A 116 20.09 -0.50 -1.01
C LYS A 116 20.19 -1.92 -0.49
N SER A 117 19.19 -2.76 -0.78
CA SER A 117 19.17 -4.18 -0.38
C SER A 117 20.29 -4.99 -1.04
N LYS A 118 20.73 -4.59 -2.23
CA LYS A 118 21.87 -5.16 -2.95
C LYS A 118 23.22 -4.64 -2.46
N GLY A 119 23.24 -3.69 -1.52
CA GLY A 119 24.47 -3.09 -1.01
C GLY A 119 25.12 -2.07 -1.96
N VAL A 120 24.40 -1.59 -2.97
CA VAL A 120 24.87 -0.56 -3.92
C VAL A 120 25.16 0.73 -3.17
N LEU A 121 26.20 1.47 -3.57
CA LEU A 121 26.46 2.82 -3.09
C LEU A 121 25.56 3.84 -3.80
N ILE A 122 24.68 4.51 -3.07
CA ILE A 122 23.71 5.46 -3.61
C ILE A 122 24.07 6.85 -3.13
N ILE A 123 24.43 7.73 -4.06
CA ILE A 123 24.86 9.10 -3.79
C ILE A 123 23.88 10.07 -4.45
N GLY A 124 23.32 11.00 -3.69
CA GLY A 124 22.59 12.14 -4.24
C GLY A 124 23.54 13.28 -4.59
N PHE A 125 23.36 13.93 -5.73
CA PHE A 125 24.07 15.16 -6.07
C PHE A 125 23.11 16.20 -6.65
N THR A 126 22.84 17.24 -5.87
CA THR A 126 21.88 18.28 -6.20
C THR A 126 22.49 19.68 -6.07
N GLU A 127 21.97 20.63 -6.85
CA GLU A 127 22.24 22.06 -6.71
C GLU A 127 21.24 22.75 -5.77
N SER A 128 20.23 22.04 -5.27
CA SER A 128 19.28 22.53 -4.27
C SER A 128 19.96 22.78 -2.94
N ASN A 129 19.55 23.86 -2.27
CA ASN A 129 20.00 24.25 -0.94
C ASN A 129 19.72 23.16 0.13
N ALA A 130 20.70 22.94 1.00
CA ALA A 130 20.72 21.81 1.94
C ALA A 130 19.48 21.70 2.86
N PHE A 131 18.94 22.81 3.37
CA PHE A 131 17.74 22.83 4.21
C PHE A 131 16.55 22.19 3.49
N PHE A 132 16.31 22.57 2.23
CA PHE A 132 15.19 22.03 1.46
C PHE A 132 15.44 20.57 1.05
N THR A 133 16.67 20.22 0.71
CA THR A 133 17.04 18.81 0.45
C THR A 133 16.76 17.93 1.67
N LYS A 134 17.23 18.33 2.87
CA LYS A 134 16.99 17.61 4.13
C LYS A 134 15.50 17.49 4.46
N TYR A 135 14.76 18.59 4.30
CA TYR A 135 13.31 18.62 4.44
C TYR A 135 12.63 17.57 3.55
N ARG A 136 12.97 17.50 2.25
CA ARG A 136 12.37 16.54 1.31
C ARG A 136 12.76 15.10 1.64
N ILE A 137 14.03 14.83 1.96
CA ILE A 137 14.51 13.50 2.38
C ILE A 137 13.71 12.99 3.57
N LYS A 138 13.50 13.82 4.59
CA LYS A 138 12.72 13.44 5.77
C LYS A 138 11.24 13.25 5.44
N HIS A 139 10.64 14.15 4.65
CA HIS A 139 9.22 14.09 4.30
C HIS A 139 8.84 12.90 3.43
N LEU A 140 9.73 12.53 2.51
CA LEU A 140 9.52 11.43 1.57
C LEU A 140 9.99 10.07 2.15
N GLY A 141 10.51 10.04 3.38
CA GLY A 141 10.96 8.81 4.02
C GLY A 141 12.22 8.21 3.42
N LEU A 142 13.10 9.03 2.85
CA LEU A 142 14.31 8.61 2.13
C LEU A 142 15.57 8.51 3.01
N ASP A 143 15.46 8.84 4.31
CA ASP A 143 16.59 8.79 5.25
C ASP A 143 17.11 7.34 5.41
N GLY A 144 18.39 7.15 5.06
CA GLY A 144 19.08 5.88 5.05
C GLY A 144 19.00 5.11 3.73
N LEU A 145 18.25 5.57 2.74
CA LEU A 145 18.32 5.00 1.38
C LEU A 145 19.59 5.48 0.67
N PHE A 146 19.82 6.79 0.68
CA PHE A 146 21.09 7.37 0.28
C PHE A 146 22.16 7.07 1.32
N ASP A 147 23.39 6.87 0.88
CA ASP A 147 24.55 6.81 1.78
C ASP A 147 25.09 8.21 2.03
N CYS A 148 25.09 9.04 0.99
CA CYS A 148 25.54 10.41 1.06
C CYS A 148 24.76 11.28 0.07
N ILE A 149 24.53 12.54 0.42
CA ILE A 149 24.01 13.56 -0.49
C ILE A 149 24.96 14.77 -0.49
N TYR A 150 25.43 15.13 -1.68
CA TYR A 150 26.15 16.37 -1.93
C TYR A 150 25.16 17.48 -2.30
N THR A 151 25.20 18.57 -1.54
CA THR A 151 24.30 19.72 -1.68
C THR A 151 25.02 21.02 -1.29
N PRO A 152 24.75 22.17 -1.94
CA PRO A 152 25.28 23.44 -1.50
C PRO A 152 24.92 23.77 -0.05
N LEU A 153 25.91 24.28 0.69
CA LEU A 153 25.64 24.92 1.98
C LEU A 153 24.69 26.10 1.75
N ASP A 154 23.67 26.25 2.59
CA ASP A 154 22.74 27.37 2.54
C ASP A 154 22.78 28.21 3.82
N THR A 155 21.95 29.25 3.87
CA THR A 155 21.79 30.10 5.05
C THR A 155 20.74 29.57 6.04
N GLY A 156 20.18 28.39 5.78
CA GLY A 156 19.03 27.85 6.50
C GLY A 156 17.76 28.71 6.36
N VAL A 157 16.92 28.64 7.40
CA VAL A 157 15.67 29.41 7.49
C VAL A 157 15.98 30.89 7.71
N PRO A 158 15.42 31.82 6.89
CA PRO A 158 15.54 33.25 7.10
C PRO A 158 15.24 33.70 8.54
N GLN A 159 16.01 34.66 9.06
CA GLN A 159 15.81 35.19 10.42
C GLN A 159 14.44 35.85 10.62
N SER A 160 13.83 36.34 9.54
CA SER A 160 12.48 36.91 9.50
C SER A 160 11.39 35.88 9.80
N VAL A 161 11.70 34.59 9.75
CA VAL A 161 10.74 33.51 9.89
C VAL A 161 10.88 32.87 11.27
N GLY A 162 9.78 32.83 12.02
CA GLY A 162 9.71 32.12 13.29
C GLY A 162 10.00 30.62 13.11
N LYS A 163 10.98 30.09 13.85
CA LYS A 163 11.31 28.66 13.84
C LYS A 163 10.26 27.88 14.63
N VAL A 164 9.54 26.97 13.96
CA VAL A 164 8.61 26.03 14.59
C VAL A 164 9.32 24.78 15.10
N TYR A 165 10.35 24.35 14.37
CA TYR A 165 11.13 23.15 14.67
C TYR A 165 12.51 23.53 15.19
N SER A 166 13.12 22.66 15.99
CA SER A 166 14.52 22.79 16.40
C SER A 166 15.45 22.69 15.19
N GLU A 167 16.67 23.19 15.32
CA GLU A 167 17.65 23.22 14.21
C GLU A 167 17.97 21.81 13.70
N GLU A 168 18.06 20.83 14.61
CA GLU A 168 18.35 19.43 14.28
C GLU A 168 17.14 18.66 13.72
N TYR A 169 15.94 19.23 13.78
CA TYR A 169 14.73 18.48 13.42
C TYR A 169 14.76 17.98 11.97
N TRP A 170 15.35 18.72 11.04
CA TRP A 170 15.44 18.30 9.64
C TRP A 170 16.67 17.46 9.32
N GLU A 171 17.61 17.31 10.26
CA GLU A 171 18.83 16.54 10.02
C GLU A 171 18.51 15.04 9.83
N PRO A 172 18.89 14.45 8.68
CA PRO A 172 18.81 13.01 8.49
C PRO A 172 19.67 12.27 9.52
N GLN A 173 19.22 11.11 9.98
CA GLN A 173 19.94 10.34 11.00
C GLN A 173 20.85 9.27 10.39
N LYS A 174 20.55 8.82 9.17
CA LYS A 174 21.26 7.72 8.50
C LYS A 174 21.94 8.15 7.21
N THR A 175 21.34 9.08 6.47
CA THR A 175 21.94 9.66 5.26
C THR A 175 22.98 10.71 5.63
N GLU A 176 24.22 10.56 5.17
CA GLU A 176 25.25 11.59 5.34
C GLU A 176 24.97 12.80 4.43
N ILE A 177 25.10 14.03 4.95
CA ILE A 177 25.03 15.25 4.16
C ILE A 177 26.43 15.83 4.03
N ARG A 178 26.89 16.02 2.79
CA ARG A 178 28.15 16.70 2.48
C ARG A 178 27.88 18.00 1.74
N TYR A 179 28.58 19.04 2.16
CA TYR A 179 28.38 20.37 1.61
C TYR A 179 29.34 20.65 0.46
N LEU A 180 28.78 21.20 -0.61
CA LEU A 180 29.52 21.79 -1.70
C LEU A 180 29.59 23.30 -1.56
N SER A 181 30.62 23.91 -2.17
CA SER A 181 30.63 25.35 -2.37
C SER A 181 29.42 25.76 -3.21
N LYS A 182 28.82 26.91 -2.89
CA LYS A 182 27.71 27.50 -3.66
C LYS A 182 28.07 27.80 -5.12
N THR A 183 29.36 27.89 -5.42
CA THR A 183 29.88 28.13 -6.78
C THR A 183 29.92 26.87 -7.64
N VAL A 184 29.81 25.68 -7.03
CA VAL A 184 29.76 24.43 -7.78
C VAL A 184 28.42 24.34 -8.47
N LYS A 185 28.46 24.28 -9.81
CA LYS A 185 27.29 24.13 -10.66
C LYS A 185 27.50 22.99 -11.65
N LYS A 186 26.42 22.32 -12.02
CA LYS A 186 26.41 21.40 -13.16
C LYS A 186 26.50 22.22 -14.45
N PRO A 187 27.18 21.77 -15.52
CA PRO A 187 27.77 20.44 -15.73
C PRO A 187 29.28 20.31 -15.39
N ASN A 188 29.75 20.74 -14.21
CA ASN A 188 31.17 20.58 -13.85
C ASN A 188 31.57 19.09 -13.65
N SER A 189 32.23 18.46 -14.62
CA SER A 189 32.64 17.05 -14.53
C SER A 189 33.68 16.75 -13.46
N GLU A 190 34.51 17.73 -13.07
CA GLU A 190 35.54 17.55 -12.05
C GLU A 190 34.92 17.22 -10.68
N ILE A 191 33.76 17.82 -10.35
CA ILE A 191 33.09 17.54 -9.07
C ILE A 191 32.62 16.10 -9.01
N LEU A 192 32.14 15.55 -10.11
CA LEU A 192 31.68 14.18 -10.15
C LEU A 192 32.86 13.21 -9.96
N GLY A 193 34.03 13.54 -10.51
CA GLY A 193 35.28 12.84 -10.22
C GLY A 193 35.71 12.93 -8.75
N ILE A 194 35.52 14.08 -8.09
CA ILE A 194 35.76 14.24 -6.65
C ILE A 194 34.81 13.34 -5.84
N ILE A 195 33.50 13.40 -6.12
CA ILE A 195 32.48 12.59 -5.45
C ILE A 195 32.82 11.10 -5.54
N LEU A 196 33.19 10.59 -6.72
CA LEU A 196 33.57 9.17 -6.84
C LEU A 196 34.86 8.83 -6.08
N ARG A 197 35.85 9.73 -6.06
CA ARG A 197 37.10 9.53 -5.32
C ARG A 197 36.91 9.48 -3.82
N ASP A 198 36.01 10.29 -3.27
CA ASP A 198 35.68 10.27 -1.84
C ASP A 198 35.28 8.86 -1.36
N PHE A 199 34.62 8.11 -2.23
CA PHE A 199 34.21 6.73 -1.94
C PHE A 199 35.17 5.67 -2.48
N LYS A 200 36.15 6.04 -3.33
CA LYS A 200 37.06 5.13 -4.07
C LYS A 200 36.33 4.28 -5.11
N VAL A 201 35.35 4.87 -5.78
CA VAL A 201 34.55 4.22 -6.83
C VAL A 201 35.27 4.36 -8.19
N PRO A 202 35.56 3.26 -8.89
CA PRO A 202 36.00 3.31 -10.28
C PRO A 202 34.88 3.84 -11.20
N PHE A 203 35.23 4.71 -12.15
CA PHE A 203 34.28 5.33 -13.10
C PHE A 203 33.39 4.30 -13.82
N ASN A 204 33.95 3.16 -14.24
CA ASN A 204 33.21 2.10 -14.94
C ASN A 204 32.17 1.37 -14.08
N GLN A 205 32.27 1.45 -12.74
CA GLN A 205 31.32 0.85 -11.78
C GLN A 205 30.18 1.80 -11.39
N ALA A 206 30.27 3.08 -11.77
CA ALA A 206 29.28 4.09 -11.51
C ALA A 206 28.33 4.28 -12.70
N ILE A 207 27.12 4.73 -12.38
CA ILE A 207 26.24 5.44 -13.31
C ILE A 207 25.91 6.80 -12.71
N TYR A 208 25.62 7.77 -13.58
CA TYR A 208 25.01 9.03 -13.20
C TYR A 208 23.64 9.18 -13.86
N ILE A 209 22.60 9.48 -13.09
CA ILE A 209 21.23 9.69 -13.59
C ILE A 209 20.72 11.08 -13.26
N GLY A 210 20.08 11.75 -14.23
CA GLY A 210 19.39 13.02 -14.03
C GLY A 210 18.45 13.38 -15.17
N ASP A 211 17.62 14.41 -14.98
CA ASP A 211 16.56 14.84 -15.90
C ASP A 211 17.00 15.91 -16.91
N LYS A 212 18.17 16.53 -16.75
CA LYS A 212 18.67 17.57 -17.68
C LYS A 212 19.77 17.05 -18.60
N ILE A 213 19.55 17.11 -19.92
CA ILE A 213 20.53 16.63 -20.91
C ILE A 213 21.81 17.47 -20.89
N ASP A 214 21.66 18.79 -20.93
CA ASP A 214 22.73 19.79 -21.00
C ASP A 214 23.51 19.94 -19.69
N ARG A 215 22.94 19.45 -18.57
CA ARG A 215 23.56 19.49 -17.25
C ARG A 215 24.00 18.10 -16.79
N ASP A 216 23.05 17.26 -16.39
CA ASP A 216 23.29 15.97 -15.77
C ASP A 216 23.96 14.98 -16.71
N VAL A 217 23.36 14.77 -17.90
CA VAL A 217 23.88 13.82 -18.89
C VAL A 217 25.23 14.31 -19.42
N ARG A 218 25.34 15.58 -19.78
CA ARG A 218 26.59 16.19 -20.24
C ARG A 218 27.72 16.00 -19.23
N MET A 219 27.48 16.33 -17.97
CA MET A 219 28.47 16.19 -16.90
C MET A 219 28.94 14.75 -16.74
N ALA A 220 28.04 13.78 -16.84
CA ALA A 220 28.37 12.37 -16.76
C ALA A 220 29.27 11.92 -17.92
N ILE A 221 28.93 12.33 -19.15
CA ILE A 221 29.72 12.05 -20.36
C ILE A 221 31.11 12.69 -20.25
N ASP A 222 31.18 13.96 -19.89
CA ASP A 222 32.44 14.70 -19.75
C ASP A 222 33.33 14.12 -18.62
N ALA A 223 32.73 13.48 -17.62
CA ALA A 223 33.44 12.76 -16.55
C ALA A 223 33.86 11.33 -16.94
N GLY A 224 33.42 10.82 -18.10
CA GLY A 224 33.65 9.43 -18.52
C GLY A 224 32.86 8.40 -17.71
N ILE A 225 31.68 8.77 -17.22
CA ILE A 225 30.77 7.92 -16.43
C ILE A 225 29.57 7.55 -17.30
N THR A 226 29.07 6.33 -17.12
CA THR A 226 27.83 5.90 -17.80
C THR A 226 26.68 6.85 -17.46
N SER A 227 26.19 7.53 -18.49
CA SER A 227 25.16 8.56 -18.41
C SER A 227 23.76 7.95 -18.60
N VAL A 228 22.83 8.32 -17.73
CA VAL A 228 21.45 7.86 -17.77
C VAL A 228 20.52 9.05 -17.75
N TYR A 229 19.69 9.17 -18.78
CA TYR A 229 18.73 10.26 -18.91
C TYR A 229 17.36 9.87 -18.34
N ALA A 230 16.91 10.58 -17.30
CA ALA A 230 15.59 10.43 -16.69
C ALA A 230 14.53 11.23 -17.46
N LYS A 231 14.21 10.79 -18.68
CA LYS A 231 13.25 11.49 -19.57
C LYS A 231 11.84 11.61 -18.98
N TYR A 232 11.45 10.72 -18.06
CA TYR A 232 10.14 10.81 -17.41
C TYR A 232 9.99 12.09 -16.55
N GLY A 233 11.11 12.66 -16.09
CA GLY A 233 11.14 13.87 -15.28
C GLY A 233 11.44 15.14 -16.07
N SER A 234 11.90 14.98 -17.33
CA SER A 234 12.19 16.13 -18.18
C SER A 234 10.89 16.85 -18.55
N GLU A 235 10.80 18.12 -18.22
CA GLU A 235 9.63 18.93 -18.52
C GLU A 235 9.59 19.45 -19.95
N ILE A 236 8.36 19.72 -20.39
CA ILE A 236 8.02 20.44 -21.60
C ILE A 236 7.63 21.85 -21.18
N GLU A 237 8.10 22.89 -21.89
CA GLU A 237 7.76 24.28 -21.58
C GLU A 237 6.24 24.47 -21.36
N ASP A 238 5.86 24.78 -20.11
CA ASP A 238 4.47 24.98 -19.71
C ASP A 238 4.32 26.25 -18.84
N GLU A 239 3.10 26.44 -18.31
CA GLU A 239 2.79 27.56 -17.42
C GLU A 239 3.63 27.58 -16.14
N LYS A 240 4.05 26.42 -15.63
CA LYS A 240 4.84 26.30 -14.40
C LYS A 240 6.24 26.87 -14.62
N TYR A 241 6.86 26.46 -15.73
CA TYR A 241 8.19 26.94 -16.09
C TYR A 241 8.18 28.44 -16.37
N THR A 242 7.10 28.94 -16.98
CA THR A 242 6.94 30.38 -17.23
C THR A 242 6.89 31.18 -15.94
N LEU A 243 6.07 30.76 -14.97
CA LEU A 243 6.03 31.42 -13.66
C LEU A 243 7.39 31.33 -12.95
N LEU A 244 8.06 30.18 -12.99
CA LEU A 244 9.38 30.00 -12.37
C LEU A 244 10.40 31.00 -12.92
N ARG A 245 10.44 31.22 -14.25
CA ARG A 245 11.33 32.20 -14.88
C ARG A 245 11.05 33.63 -14.41
N GLU A 246 9.79 33.99 -14.22
CA GLU A 246 9.40 35.33 -13.81
C GLU A 246 9.84 35.67 -12.38
N VAL A 247 9.84 34.68 -11.48
CA VAL A 247 10.24 34.84 -10.07
C VAL A 247 11.56 34.15 -9.72
N THR A 248 12.38 33.79 -10.71
CA THR A 248 13.61 33.02 -10.49
C THR A 248 14.60 33.72 -9.55
N HIS A 249 15.38 32.93 -8.82
CA HIS A 249 16.51 33.43 -8.05
C HIS A 249 17.73 33.80 -8.91
N TRP A 250 17.72 33.49 -10.21
CA TRP A 250 18.84 33.77 -11.10
C TRP A 250 19.00 35.27 -11.31
N THR A 251 20.25 35.75 -11.23
CA THR A 251 20.59 37.13 -11.59
C THR A 251 20.69 37.27 -13.11
N GLN A 252 20.84 38.51 -13.60
CA GLN A 252 21.07 38.72 -15.03
C GLN A 252 22.38 38.06 -15.48
N GLU A 253 23.39 38.04 -14.62
CA GLU A 253 24.67 37.39 -14.87
C GLU A 253 24.54 35.86 -14.94
N ASP A 254 23.68 35.25 -14.11
CA ASP A 254 23.40 33.82 -14.19
C ASP A 254 22.67 33.46 -15.49
N VAL A 255 21.67 34.25 -15.87
CA VAL A 255 20.94 34.07 -17.14
C VAL A 255 21.88 34.23 -18.33
N GLN A 256 22.72 35.26 -18.33
CA GLN A 256 23.68 35.51 -19.41
C GLN A 256 24.70 34.37 -19.52
N ARG A 257 25.21 33.86 -18.39
CA ARG A 257 26.10 32.71 -18.36
C ARG A 257 25.44 31.45 -18.93
N GLU A 258 24.17 31.24 -18.62
CA GLU A 258 23.41 30.12 -19.18
C GLU A 258 23.21 30.26 -20.69
N ILE A 259 22.91 31.47 -21.17
CA ILE A 259 22.81 31.77 -22.61
C ILE A 259 24.15 31.52 -23.31
N GLU A 260 25.25 31.98 -22.73
CA GLU A 260 26.60 31.77 -23.28
C GLU A 260 26.97 30.28 -23.32
N ASN A 261 26.67 29.54 -22.24
CA ASN A 261 26.87 28.09 -22.20
C ASN A 261 26.02 27.39 -23.26
N HIS A 262 24.75 27.75 -23.37
CA HIS A 262 23.84 27.20 -24.36
C HIS A 262 24.31 27.48 -25.79
N GLU A 263 24.70 28.73 -26.11
CA GLU A 263 25.20 29.08 -27.44
C GLU A 263 26.52 28.39 -27.77
N LYS A 264 27.43 28.27 -26.79
CA LYS A 264 28.70 27.55 -26.95
C LYS A 264 28.49 26.07 -27.30
N HIS A 265 27.45 25.46 -26.76
CA HIS A 265 27.16 24.03 -26.88
C HIS A 265 25.94 23.71 -27.77
N LYS A 266 25.40 24.71 -28.48
CA LYS A 266 24.17 24.60 -29.29
C LYS A 266 24.22 23.53 -30.38
N ASN A 267 25.42 23.26 -30.89
CA ASN A 267 25.65 22.26 -31.94
C ASN A 267 26.15 20.92 -31.38
N ASP A 268 26.35 20.81 -30.07
CA ASP A 268 26.80 19.57 -29.44
C ASP A 268 25.61 18.60 -29.36
N VAL A 269 25.67 17.49 -30.10
CA VAL A 269 24.69 16.42 -29.97
C VAL A 269 25.01 15.61 -28.72
N ILE A 270 24.35 15.94 -27.60
CA ILE A 270 24.49 15.20 -26.34
C ILE A 270 23.60 13.96 -26.41
N THR A 271 24.22 12.79 -26.55
CA THR A 271 23.52 11.50 -26.59
C THR A 271 23.77 10.74 -25.29
N PRO A 272 22.75 10.49 -24.45
CA PRO A 272 22.92 9.68 -23.25
C PRO A 272 23.22 8.22 -23.62
N ASP A 273 23.98 7.52 -22.78
CA ASP A 273 24.22 6.08 -22.96
C ASP A 273 22.92 5.27 -22.82
N TYR A 274 22.05 5.70 -21.89
CA TYR A 274 20.75 5.08 -21.63
C TYR A 274 19.67 6.11 -21.35
N THR A 275 18.42 5.83 -21.74
CA THR A 275 17.26 6.69 -21.46
C THR A 275 16.17 5.91 -20.75
N LEU A 276 15.66 6.45 -19.65
CA LEU A 276 14.49 5.94 -18.93
C LEU A 276 13.27 6.75 -19.34
N ASN A 277 12.25 6.12 -19.92
CA ASN A 277 11.15 6.84 -20.56
C ASN A 277 9.98 7.12 -19.62
N THR A 278 9.67 6.21 -18.70
CA THR A 278 8.46 6.23 -17.88
C THR A 278 8.73 6.12 -16.39
N SER A 279 9.81 5.48 -15.95
CA SER A 279 10.08 5.31 -14.51
C SER A 279 11.56 5.10 -14.18
N PHE A 280 11.93 5.40 -12.92
CA PHE A 280 13.27 5.12 -12.39
C PHE A 280 13.58 3.60 -12.38
N SER A 281 12.56 2.74 -12.30
CA SER A 281 12.71 1.29 -12.27
C SER A 281 13.31 0.69 -13.56
N GLU A 282 13.26 1.43 -14.67
CA GLU A 282 13.87 1.02 -15.94
C GLU A 282 15.39 0.83 -15.86
N LEU A 283 16.07 1.38 -14.83
CA LEU A 283 17.48 1.10 -14.55
C LEU A 283 17.78 -0.41 -14.56
N PHE A 284 16.89 -1.22 -13.98
CA PHE A 284 17.07 -2.66 -13.89
C PHE A 284 16.90 -3.36 -15.24
N ASN A 285 16.43 -2.70 -16.29
CA ASN A 285 16.42 -3.25 -17.65
C ASN A 285 17.82 -3.21 -18.29
N PHE A 286 18.62 -2.21 -17.94
CA PHE A 286 19.93 -1.95 -18.55
C PHE A 286 21.09 -2.49 -17.72
N PHE A 287 20.95 -2.46 -16.39
CA PHE A 287 22.04 -2.75 -15.47
C PHE A 287 21.76 -3.95 -14.57
N ALA A 288 22.82 -4.68 -14.23
CA ALA A 288 22.86 -5.55 -13.07
C ALA A 288 23.55 -4.81 -11.93
N PHE A 289 23.08 -4.98 -10.70
CA PHE A 289 23.63 -4.27 -9.55
C PHE A 289 24.18 -5.24 -8.50
N GLU A 290 25.35 -4.89 -7.97
CA GLU A 290 26.07 -5.63 -6.94
C GLU A 290 26.50 -4.76 -5.76
N ALA A 291 26.90 -5.41 -4.66
CA ALA A 291 27.30 -4.73 -3.44
C ALA A 291 28.62 -3.95 -3.61
N TYR A 292 28.65 -2.72 -3.13
CA TYR A 292 29.86 -1.92 -3.13
C TYR A 292 30.85 -2.41 -2.07
N ARG A 293 32.00 -2.93 -2.51
CA ARG A 293 32.95 -3.66 -1.65
C ARG A 293 33.40 -2.90 -0.40
N TYR A 294 33.58 -1.57 -0.47
CA TYR A 294 34.09 -0.78 0.66
C TYR A 294 33.03 -0.50 1.73
N LYS A 295 31.75 -0.81 1.49
CA LYS A 295 30.72 -0.83 2.53
C LYS A 295 30.73 -2.10 3.38
N LEU A 296 31.45 -3.13 2.97
CA LEU A 296 31.46 -4.41 3.64
C LEU A 296 32.70 -4.48 4.53
N ASP A 297 32.53 -4.12 5.81
CA ASP A 297 33.56 -4.38 6.82
C ASP A 297 33.56 -5.87 7.16
N ARG A 298 34.50 -6.61 6.58
CA ARG A 298 34.65 -8.07 6.77
C ARG A 298 34.78 -8.47 8.24
N ASN A 299 35.24 -7.57 9.12
CA ASN A 299 35.33 -7.85 10.55
C ASN A 299 33.96 -8.01 11.21
N LEU A 300 32.91 -7.46 10.60
CA LEU A 300 31.52 -7.61 11.05
C LEU A 300 30.85 -8.89 10.56
N LEU A 301 31.51 -9.69 9.72
CA LEU A 301 30.92 -10.91 9.15
C LEU A 301 30.38 -11.88 10.22
N PRO A 302 31.07 -12.13 11.35
CA PRO A 302 30.52 -12.97 12.42
C PRO A 302 29.20 -12.44 12.99
N GLN A 303 29.10 -11.13 13.23
CA GLN A 303 27.89 -10.47 13.73
C GLN A 303 26.77 -10.52 12.69
N VAL A 304 27.10 -10.38 11.40
CA VAL A 304 26.16 -10.49 10.29
C VAL A 304 25.60 -11.91 10.17
N ILE A 305 26.45 -12.93 10.26
CA ILE A 305 26.03 -14.35 10.23
C ILE A 305 25.09 -14.65 11.41
N ASN A 306 25.42 -14.15 12.61
CA ASN A 306 24.56 -14.31 13.79
C ASN A 306 23.20 -13.64 13.59
N ALA A 307 23.18 -12.38 13.14
CA ALA A 307 21.93 -11.66 12.87
C ALA A 307 21.10 -12.34 11.77
N TRP A 308 21.73 -12.77 10.67
CA TRP A 308 21.08 -13.53 9.60
C TRP A 308 20.50 -14.85 10.14
N SER A 309 21.24 -15.59 10.97
CA SER A 309 20.77 -16.83 11.59
C SER A 309 19.51 -16.60 12.43
N ASP A 310 19.48 -15.54 13.24
CA ASP A 310 18.30 -15.21 14.05
C ASP A 310 17.10 -14.79 13.19
N ILE A 311 17.32 -14.06 12.10
CA ILE A 311 16.26 -13.74 11.13
C ILE A 311 15.71 -15.01 10.47
N VAL A 312 16.57 -15.94 10.08
CA VAL A 312 16.15 -17.24 9.52
C VAL A 312 15.37 -18.06 10.54
N LYS A 313 15.75 -18.06 11.82
CA LYS A 313 14.95 -18.70 12.90
C LYS A 313 13.56 -18.08 13.02
N VAL A 314 13.45 -16.75 12.95
CA VAL A 314 12.15 -16.04 12.96
C VAL A 314 11.32 -16.42 11.73
N GLN A 315 11.94 -16.53 10.55
CA GLN A 315 11.28 -17.00 9.34
C GLN A 315 10.74 -18.43 9.50
N GLN A 316 11.53 -19.36 10.06
CA GLN A 316 11.10 -20.72 10.37
C GLN A 316 9.91 -20.72 11.33
N HIS A 317 9.98 -19.91 12.40
CA HIS A 317 8.91 -19.79 13.38
C HIS A 317 7.58 -19.33 12.77
N PHE A 318 7.59 -18.29 11.92
CA PHE A 318 6.36 -17.84 11.24
C PHE A 318 5.81 -18.88 10.26
N ASN A 319 6.69 -19.60 9.57
CA ASN A 319 6.27 -20.70 8.70
C ASN A 319 5.59 -21.83 9.50
N ASP A 320 6.12 -22.18 10.66
CA ASP A 320 5.53 -23.18 11.56
C ASP A 320 4.16 -22.73 12.10
N ILE A 321 4.01 -21.45 12.44
CA ILE A 321 2.72 -20.89 12.84
C ILE A 321 1.71 -21.01 11.69
N ALA A 322 2.09 -20.65 10.46
CA ALA A 322 1.20 -20.77 9.30
C ALA A 322 0.75 -22.22 9.06
N LEU A 323 1.66 -23.19 9.18
CA LEU A 323 1.32 -24.61 9.10
C LEU A 323 0.38 -25.06 10.23
N ARG A 324 0.62 -24.59 11.46
CA ARG A 324 -0.25 -24.88 12.60
C ARG A 324 -1.66 -24.35 12.40
N ILE A 325 -1.81 -23.13 11.88
CA ILE A 325 -3.10 -22.51 11.56
C ILE A 325 -3.86 -23.37 10.54
N ARG A 326 -3.18 -23.84 9.50
CA ARG A 326 -3.80 -24.71 8.47
C ARG A 326 -4.23 -26.05 9.05
N ASN A 327 -3.43 -26.66 9.91
CA ASN A 327 -3.80 -27.90 10.59
C ASN A 327 -5.03 -27.68 11.50
N LEU A 328 -5.06 -26.61 12.30
CA LEU A 328 -6.22 -26.25 13.11
C LEU A 328 -7.48 -25.97 12.27
N THR A 329 -7.30 -25.36 11.09
CA THR A 329 -8.38 -25.13 10.13
C THR A 329 -8.99 -26.46 9.68
N LEU A 330 -8.17 -27.45 9.31
CA LEU A 330 -8.64 -28.78 8.90
C LEU A 330 -9.34 -29.50 10.05
N THR A 331 -8.81 -29.43 11.27
CA THR A 331 -9.45 -30.01 12.46
C THR A 331 -10.83 -29.39 12.72
N ALA A 332 -10.92 -28.06 12.71
CA ALA A 332 -12.19 -27.36 12.88
C ALA A 332 -13.18 -27.72 11.76
N PHE A 333 -12.70 -27.76 10.51
CA PHE A 333 -13.50 -28.17 9.36
C PHE A 333 -14.08 -29.58 9.56
N THR A 334 -13.27 -30.57 9.91
CA THR A 334 -13.72 -31.95 10.13
C THR A 334 -14.78 -32.04 11.23
N PHE A 335 -14.59 -31.33 12.35
CA PHE A 335 -15.56 -31.32 13.45
C PHE A 335 -16.90 -30.71 13.03
N ILE A 336 -16.88 -29.60 12.29
CA ILE A 336 -18.09 -28.94 11.81
C ILE A 336 -18.79 -29.81 10.76
N VAL A 337 -18.07 -30.43 9.82
CA VAL A 337 -18.66 -31.35 8.84
C VAL A 337 -19.31 -32.55 9.53
N ALA A 338 -18.67 -33.14 10.54
CA ALA A 338 -19.27 -34.22 11.33
C ALA A 338 -20.56 -33.76 12.04
N THR A 339 -20.56 -32.54 12.59
CA THR A 339 -21.73 -31.93 13.23
C THR A 339 -22.87 -31.70 12.22
N LEU A 340 -22.57 -31.19 11.02
CA LEU A 340 -23.55 -31.01 9.95
C LEU A 340 -24.13 -32.36 9.48
N GLY A 341 -23.29 -33.39 9.37
CA GLY A 341 -23.74 -34.75 9.05
C GLY A 341 -24.70 -35.32 10.11
N TYR A 342 -24.41 -35.09 11.40
CA TYR A 342 -25.30 -35.49 12.49
C TYR A 342 -26.64 -34.75 12.46
N ILE A 343 -26.64 -33.43 12.20
CA ILE A 343 -27.85 -32.62 12.05
C ILE A 343 -28.76 -33.16 10.94
N ILE A 344 -28.17 -33.56 9.80
CA ILE A 344 -28.90 -34.17 8.68
C ILE A 344 -29.52 -35.50 9.11
N LYS A 345 -28.73 -36.37 9.77
CA LYS A 345 -29.19 -37.69 10.21
C LYS A 345 -30.38 -37.60 11.17
N GLU A 346 -30.30 -36.72 12.16
CA GLU A 346 -31.33 -36.57 13.20
C GLU A 346 -32.44 -35.58 12.83
N ASN A 347 -32.38 -34.95 11.64
CA ASN A 347 -33.34 -33.95 11.17
C ASN A 347 -33.63 -32.84 12.21
N ILE A 348 -32.57 -32.20 12.72
CA ILE A 348 -32.70 -31.21 13.80
C ILE A 348 -33.21 -29.86 13.27
N PHE A 349 -34.34 -29.40 13.81
CA PHE A 349 -34.91 -28.08 13.55
C PHE A 349 -34.81 -27.17 14.78
N ILE A 350 -34.49 -25.89 14.55
CA ILE A 350 -34.41 -24.86 15.57
C ILE A 350 -35.56 -23.89 15.34
N LYS A 351 -36.34 -23.64 16.39
CA LYS A 351 -37.42 -22.65 16.37
C LYS A 351 -36.84 -21.28 16.71
N LEU A 352 -36.73 -20.41 15.72
CA LEU A 352 -36.31 -19.02 15.90
C LEU A 352 -37.52 -18.11 15.63
N PHE A 353 -38.01 -17.45 16.67
CA PHE A 353 -39.27 -16.68 16.63
C PHE A 353 -40.46 -17.54 16.11
N SER A 354 -41.01 -17.19 14.94
CA SER A 354 -42.11 -17.90 14.26
C SER A 354 -41.66 -18.87 13.17
N LEU A 355 -40.35 -18.97 12.89
CA LEU A 355 -39.80 -19.79 11.82
C LEU A 355 -39.15 -21.06 12.39
N ASN A 356 -39.51 -22.22 11.83
CA ASN A 356 -38.81 -23.48 12.09
C ASN A 356 -37.73 -23.65 11.02
N LEU A 357 -36.50 -23.32 11.38
CA LEU A 357 -35.36 -23.42 10.46
C LEU A 357 -34.61 -24.72 10.70
N ASN A 358 -34.14 -25.34 9.63
CA ASN A 358 -33.19 -26.45 9.74
C ASN A 358 -31.91 -25.93 10.40
N ALA A 359 -31.35 -26.66 11.38
CA ALA A 359 -30.15 -26.23 12.09
C ALA A 359 -28.95 -25.99 11.15
N LEU A 360 -28.91 -26.65 9.98
CA LEU A 360 -27.92 -26.42 8.92
C LEU A 360 -27.87 -24.94 8.47
N THR A 361 -29.00 -24.24 8.46
CA THR A 361 -29.09 -22.82 8.04
C THR A 361 -28.31 -21.91 8.98
N ILE A 362 -28.07 -22.32 10.22
CA ILE A 362 -27.33 -21.54 11.23
C ILE A 362 -25.88 -22.04 11.35
N ILE A 363 -25.70 -23.36 11.44
CA ILE A 363 -24.37 -23.94 11.68
C ILE A 363 -23.46 -23.81 10.45
N SER A 364 -24.00 -23.88 9.23
CA SER A 364 -23.18 -23.76 8.01
C SER A 364 -22.55 -22.36 7.85
N PRO A 365 -23.29 -21.24 8.03
CA PRO A 365 -22.68 -19.90 8.06
C PRO A 365 -21.67 -19.70 9.18
N ILE A 366 -21.89 -20.29 10.37
CA ILE A 366 -20.90 -20.27 11.46
C ILE A 366 -19.61 -20.98 11.02
N GLY A 367 -19.73 -22.13 10.33
CA GLY A 367 -18.59 -22.83 9.76
C GLY A 367 -17.83 -21.99 8.73
N ILE A 368 -18.55 -21.30 7.84
CA ILE A 368 -17.94 -20.35 6.89
C ILE A 368 -17.18 -19.25 7.64
N LEU A 369 -17.78 -18.67 8.68
CA LEU A 369 -17.16 -17.61 9.48
C LEU A 369 -15.88 -18.09 10.19
N ILE A 370 -15.89 -19.28 10.79
CA ILE A 370 -14.71 -19.86 11.47
C ILE A 370 -13.57 -20.07 10.47
N ILE A 371 -13.84 -20.66 9.31
CA ILE A 371 -12.82 -20.87 8.28
C ILE A 371 -12.32 -19.54 7.72
N TRP A 372 -13.21 -18.55 7.56
CA TRP A 372 -12.83 -17.21 7.15
C TRP A 372 -11.90 -16.54 8.17
N CYS A 373 -12.15 -16.68 9.48
CA CYS A 373 -11.27 -16.16 10.53
C CYS A 373 -9.86 -16.79 10.45
N PHE A 374 -9.76 -18.11 10.23
CA PHE A 374 -8.46 -18.76 10.03
C PHE A 374 -7.76 -18.29 8.76
N TYR A 375 -8.48 -18.18 7.64
CA TYR A 375 -7.97 -17.61 6.39
C TYR A 375 -7.44 -16.19 6.60
N PHE A 376 -8.20 -15.37 7.33
CA PHE A 376 -7.84 -13.98 7.60
C PHE A 376 -6.52 -13.91 8.38
N MET A 377 -6.41 -14.68 9.45
CA MET A 377 -5.22 -14.76 10.28
C MET A 377 -4.00 -15.31 9.51
N ASP A 378 -4.15 -16.40 8.74
CA ASP A 378 -3.06 -16.97 7.94
C ASP A 378 -2.55 -15.97 6.89
N LYS A 379 -3.46 -15.38 6.09
CA LYS A 379 -3.09 -14.53 4.95
C LYS A 379 -2.67 -13.11 5.32
N PHE A 380 -3.43 -12.45 6.20
CA PHE A 380 -3.25 -11.01 6.45
C PHE A 380 -2.33 -10.71 7.63
N TRP A 381 -2.08 -11.68 8.52
CA TRP A 381 -1.14 -11.52 9.63
C TRP A 381 0.14 -12.31 9.39
N TYR A 382 0.10 -13.63 9.57
CA TYR A 382 1.33 -14.42 9.65
C TYR A 382 2.07 -14.59 8.33
N HIS A 383 1.36 -14.69 7.20
CA HIS A 383 2.02 -14.70 5.89
C HIS A 383 2.73 -13.37 5.59
N LYS A 384 2.16 -12.23 6.04
CA LYS A 384 2.82 -10.93 5.90
C LYS A 384 4.09 -10.85 6.75
N TYR A 385 4.06 -11.39 7.96
CA TYR A 385 5.23 -11.46 8.83
C TYR A 385 6.32 -12.39 8.25
N LEU A 386 5.93 -13.54 7.71
CA LEU A 386 6.83 -14.47 7.02
C LEU A 386 7.51 -13.80 5.82
N ILE A 387 6.76 -13.06 5.00
CA ILE A 387 7.31 -12.28 3.88
C ILE A 387 8.32 -11.26 4.39
N GLY A 388 7.99 -10.51 5.45
CA GLY A 388 8.89 -9.51 6.03
C GLY A 388 10.23 -10.12 6.47
N ALA A 389 10.19 -11.23 7.21
CA ALA A 389 11.41 -11.95 7.62
C ALA A 389 12.20 -12.47 6.41
N SER A 390 11.53 -13.01 5.39
CA SER A 390 12.19 -13.51 4.17
C SER A 390 12.85 -12.39 3.35
N ILE A 391 12.22 -11.22 3.25
CA ILE A 391 12.80 -10.04 2.57
C ILE A 391 14.02 -9.54 3.34
N GLN A 392 13.94 -9.50 4.67
CA GLN A 392 15.05 -9.07 5.50
C GLN A 392 16.25 -10.03 5.39
N ALA A 393 16.01 -11.33 5.39
CA ALA A 393 17.06 -12.34 5.17
C ALA A 393 17.69 -12.17 3.78
N SER A 394 16.87 -12.11 2.72
CA SER A 394 17.33 -11.86 1.34
C SER A 394 18.14 -10.58 1.22
N THR A 395 17.79 -9.52 1.97
CA THR A 395 18.54 -8.27 1.99
C THR A 395 19.96 -8.45 2.52
N ILE A 396 20.15 -9.19 3.62
CA ILE A 396 21.48 -9.51 4.13
C ILE A 396 22.23 -10.41 3.15
N GLU A 397 21.56 -11.43 2.61
CA GLU A 397 22.13 -12.38 1.63
C GLU A 397 22.65 -11.63 0.39
N ASN A 398 21.86 -10.72 -0.18
CA ASN A 398 22.22 -9.94 -1.35
C ASN A 398 23.39 -8.99 -1.07
N LYS A 399 23.35 -8.29 0.07
CA LYS A 399 24.40 -7.35 0.47
C LYS A 399 25.76 -8.05 0.65
N TRP A 400 25.78 -9.28 1.15
CA TRP A 400 27.01 -10.02 1.46
C TRP A 400 27.38 -11.11 0.45
N TYR A 401 26.60 -11.27 -0.63
CA TYR A 401 26.75 -12.34 -1.61
C TYR A 401 28.16 -12.45 -2.20
N THR A 402 28.83 -11.32 -2.44
CA THR A 402 30.20 -11.29 -3.01
C THR A 402 31.28 -11.71 -2.01
N VAL A 403 30.98 -11.73 -0.72
CA VAL A 403 31.91 -12.08 0.36
C VAL A 403 31.63 -13.48 0.90
N PHE A 404 30.36 -13.85 1.09
CA PHE A 404 29.94 -15.13 1.64
C PHE A 404 28.65 -15.62 0.95
N PRO A 405 28.76 -16.19 -0.27
CA PRO A 405 27.61 -16.58 -1.09
C PRO A 405 26.75 -17.70 -0.47
N GLU A 406 27.31 -18.47 0.47
CA GLU A 406 26.64 -19.56 1.18
C GLU A 406 25.47 -19.09 2.06
N LEU A 407 25.33 -17.77 2.32
CA LEU A 407 24.16 -17.22 3.01
C LEU A 407 22.86 -17.37 2.23
N GLY A 408 22.91 -17.60 0.91
CA GLY A 408 21.79 -17.48 -0.04
C GLY A 408 20.60 -18.45 0.09
N LEU A 409 20.18 -18.82 1.31
CA LEU A 409 19.07 -19.73 1.58
C LEU A 409 17.73 -19.12 1.15
N SER A 410 17.39 -17.91 1.60
CA SER A 410 16.09 -17.27 1.32
C SER A 410 15.93 -16.99 -0.16
N ASN A 411 17.00 -16.51 -0.80
CA ASN A 411 17.07 -16.32 -2.25
C ASN A 411 16.84 -17.64 -3.01
N SER A 412 17.45 -18.73 -2.55
CA SER A 412 17.28 -20.06 -3.15
C SER A 412 15.85 -20.58 -3.02
N ILE A 413 15.22 -20.42 -1.85
CA ILE A 413 13.82 -20.79 -1.62
C ILE A 413 12.90 -20.00 -2.55
N SER A 414 13.08 -18.66 -2.61
CA SER A 414 12.28 -17.79 -3.48
C SER A 414 12.35 -18.24 -4.94
N ARG A 415 13.57 -18.49 -5.46
CA ARG A 415 13.81 -18.98 -6.83
C ARG A 415 13.11 -20.29 -7.13
N GLN A 416 13.11 -21.24 -6.19
CA GLN A 416 12.49 -22.57 -6.37
C GLN A 416 10.97 -22.59 -6.09
N SER A 417 10.44 -21.55 -5.46
CA SER A 417 9.05 -21.54 -4.99
C SER A 417 8.00 -21.38 -6.09
N ASN A 418 8.37 -21.01 -7.32
CA ASN A 418 7.44 -20.86 -8.44
C ASN A 418 7.04 -22.22 -9.02
N TYR A 419 5.78 -22.63 -8.80
CA TYR A 419 5.24 -23.91 -9.29
C TYR A 419 3.95 -23.71 -10.10
N LYS A 420 3.87 -24.36 -11.27
CA LYS A 420 2.66 -24.43 -12.10
C LYS A 420 1.92 -25.74 -11.81
N PHE A 421 0.69 -25.65 -11.31
CA PHE A 421 -0.14 -26.82 -11.02
C PHE A 421 -1.08 -27.12 -12.20
N TYR A 422 -1.23 -28.41 -12.51
CA TYR A 422 -2.10 -28.92 -13.57
C TYR A 422 -3.17 -29.82 -12.95
N LEU A 423 -4.45 -29.49 -13.16
CA LEU A 423 -5.58 -30.17 -12.51
C LEU A 423 -5.73 -31.66 -12.91
N PHE A 424 -5.34 -32.02 -14.12
CA PHE A 424 -5.41 -33.39 -14.66
C PHE A 424 -4.08 -33.77 -15.34
N PRO A 425 -3.16 -34.44 -14.63
CA PRO A 425 -1.82 -34.76 -15.14
C PRO A 425 -1.81 -35.66 -16.39
N PHE A 426 -2.88 -36.41 -16.61
CA PHE A 426 -3.04 -37.43 -17.67
C PHE A 426 -3.47 -36.84 -19.03
N LEU A 427 -3.91 -35.58 -19.07
CA LEU A 427 -4.26 -34.86 -20.32
C LEU A 427 -3.08 -34.04 -20.87
N LYS A 428 -1.84 -34.41 -20.53
CA LYS A 428 -0.60 -33.68 -20.81
C LYS A 428 -0.32 -33.43 -22.31
N ASN A 429 -0.94 -34.22 -23.20
CA ASN A 429 -0.70 -34.23 -24.65
C ASN A 429 -1.83 -33.63 -25.53
N SER A 430 -2.80 -32.91 -24.97
CA SER A 430 -3.87 -32.26 -25.76
C SER A 430 -3.64 -30.75 -25.97
N SER A 431 -4.12 -30.24 -27.10
CA SER A 431 -4.17 -28.82 -27.53
C SER A 431 -4.77 -27.85 -26.49
N PHE A 432 -5.46 -28.37 -25.47
CA PHE A 432 -6.08 -27.62 -24.37
C PHE A 432 -5.11 -27.13 -23.26
N LYS A 433 -3.82 -26.99 -23.59
CA LYS A 433 -2.71 -26.71 -22.64
C LYS A 433 -2.85 -25.37 -21.90
N THR A 434 -3.51 -24.39 -22.52
CA THR A 434 -3.57 -22.99 -22.03
C THR A 434 -4.76 -22.74 -21.11
N PHE A 435 -5.81 -23.57 -21.16
CA PHE A 435 -7.04 -23.35 -20.39
C PHE A 435 -7.01 -23.96 -18.98
N LEU A 436 -6.08 -24.89 -18.71
CA LEU A 436 -6.07 -25.72 -17.48
C LEU A 436 -4.80 -25.60 -16.62
N SER A 437 -3.91 -24.64 -16.91
CA SER A 437 -2.73 -24.39 -16.07
C SER A 437 -3.00 -23.26 -15.06
N ILE A 438 -2.94 -23.55 -13.77
CA ILE A 438 -3.03 -22.53 -12.72
C ILE A 438 -1.61 -22.18 -12.27
N ASN A 439 -1.22 -20.93 -12.51
CA ASN A 439 0.02 -20.39 -11.96
C ASN A 439 -0.22 -20.06 -10.48
N LEU A 440 0.34 -20.85 -9.56
CA LEU A 440 0.16 -20.71 -8.11
C LEU A 440 1.19 -19.74 -7.54
N ASN A 441 0.94 -18.44 -7.70
CA ASN A 441 1.64 -17.41 -6.93
C ASN A 441 1.29 -17.57 -5.42
N SER A 442 2.14 -17.08 -4.49
CA SER A 442 1.96 -17.29 -3.03
C SER A 442 0.56 -16.89 -2.55
N SER A 443 0.03 -15.77 -3.07
CA SER A 443 -1.33 -15.30 -2.78
C SER A 443 -2.45 -16.22 -3.29
N ARG A 444 -2.23 -16.97 -4.37
CA ARG A 444 -3.21 -17.90 -4.96
C ARG A 444 -3.31 -19.22 -4.19
N ARG A 445 -2.25 -19.62 -3.50
CA ARG A 445 -2.22 -20.84 -2.68
C ARG A 445 -3.26 -20.81 -1.55
N PHE A 446 -3.48 -19.64 -0.94
CA PHE A 446 -4.51 -19.47 0.09
C PHE A 446 -5.90 -19.77 -0.46
N TYR A 447 -6.23 -19.24 -1.64
CA TYR A 447 -7.53 -19.52 -2.27
C TYR A 447 -7.68 -21.00 -2.58
N SER A 448 -6.64 -21.66 -3.12
CA SER A 448 -6.68 -23.10 -3.39
C SER A 448 -6.87 -23.97 -2.15
N PHE A 449 -6.42 -23.52 -0.97
CA PHE A 449 -6.59 -24.25 0.29
C PHE A 449 -7.93 -23.96 0.97
N TYR A 450 -8.30 -22.68 1.12
CA TYR A 450 -9.48 -22.28 1.92
C TYR A 450 -10.80 -22.31 1.14
N PHE A 451 -10.79 -22.04 -0.18
CA PHE A 451 -12.02 -21.99 -0.98
C PHE A 451 -12.78 -23.33 -1.00
N PRO A 452 -12.12 -24.50 -1.20
CA PRO A 452 -12.83 -25.78 -1.14
C PRO A 452 -13.53 -26.02 0.21
N LEU A 453 -12.91 -25.61 1.31
CA LEU A 453 -13.47 -25.78 2.66
C LEU A 453 -14.74 -24.93 2.85
N ILE A 454 -14.69 -23.66 2.44
CA ILE A 454 -15.85 -22.76 2.48
C ILE A 454 -16.96 -23.25 1.56
N PHE A 455 -16.61 -23.76 0.37
CA PHE A 455 -17.57 -24.23 -0.62
C PHE A 455 -18.42 -25.40 -0.11
N VAL A 456 -17.82 -26.32 0.66
CA VAL A 456 -18.57 -27.42 1.31
C VAL A 456 -19.66 -26.88 2.23
N PHE A 457 -19.37 -25.87 3.05
CA PHE A 457 -20.38 -25.25 3.91
C PHE A 457 -21.43 -24.46 3.13
N LEU A 458 -21.05 -23.86 2.00
CA LEU A 458 -22.02 -23.23 1.10
C LEU A 458 -23.01 -24.25 0.55
N ILE A 459 -22.55 -25.45 0.17
CA ILE A 459 -23.42 -26.54 -0.29
C ILE A 459 -24.39 -26.94 0.83
N PHE A 460 -23.91 -27.15 2.06
CA PHE A 460 -24.79 -27.49 3.18
C PHE A 460 -25.82 -26.39 3.47
N PHE A 461 -25.41 -25.12 3.41
CA PHE A 461 -26.32 -23.99 3.55
C PHE A 461 -27.38 -23.95 2.45
N ILE A 462 -27.01 -24.14 1.18
CA ILE A 462 -27.97 -24.17 0.08
C ILE A 462 -28.91 -25.37 0.22
N SER A 463 -28.37 -26.54 0.60
CA SER A 463 -29.15 -27.76 0.79
C SER A 463 -30.22 -27.61 1.87
N SER A 464 -29.99 -26.79 2.90
CA SER A 464 -30.91 -26.62 4.02
C SER A 464 -32.28 -26.07 3.59
N PHE A 465 -32.33 -25.31 2.50
CA PHE A 465 -33.58 -24.78 1.93
C PHE A 465 -34.43 -25.85 1.22
N PHE A 466 -33.82 -26.99 0.85
CA PHE A 466 -34.52 -28.10 0.21
C PHE A 466 -35.00 -29.16 1.22
N PHE A 467 -34.51 -29.14 2.46
CA PHE A 467 -35.02 -30.00 3.53
C PHE A 467 -36.37 -29.46 4.03
N LYS A 468 -37.47 -30.02 3.51
CA LYS A 468 -38.84 -29.67 3.91
C LYS A 468 -39.11 -30.10 5.36
N SER A 469 -39.72 -29.24 6.16
CA SER A 469 -40.12 -29.55 7.54
C SER A 469 -41.26 -30.57 7.54
N ASN A 470 -40.97 -31.86 7.73
CA ASN A 470 -41.99 -32.89 7.97
C ASN A 470 -42.80 -32.64 9.25
N PHE A 471 -42.31 -31.76 10.14
CA PHE A 471 -42.97 -31.40 11.39
C PHE A 471 -44.33 -30.71 11.19
N SER A 472 -44.57 -30.04 10.06
CA SER A 472 -45.88 -29.42 9.81
C SER A 472 -46.93 -30.45 9.40
N GLU A 473 -46.55 -31.48 8.64
CA GLU A 473 -47.47 -32.53 8.20
C GLU A 473 -47.85 -33.45 9.36
N GLU A 474 -46.89 -33.84 10.19
CA GLU A 474 -47.14 -34.71 11.36
C GLU A 474 -48.00 -34.03 12.42
N LYS A 475 -47.78 -32.73 12.69
CA LYS A 475 -48.58 -31.96 13.64
C LYS A 475 -50.00 -31.67 13.13
N VAL A 476 -50.15 -31.43 11.83
CA VAL A 476 -51.47 -31.30 11.19
C VAL A 476 -52.22 -32.63 11.23
N MET A 477 -51.54 -33.76 10.96
CA MET A 477 -52.13 -35.10 11.08
C MET A 477 -52.55 -35.42 12.50
N LYS A 478 -51.69 -35.15 13.49
CA LYS A 478 -51.98 -35.42 14.90
C LYS A 478 -53.15 -34.59 15.42
N ASN A 479 -53.20 -33.29 15.11
CA ASN A 479 -54.32 -32.42 15.46
C ASN A 479 -55.63 -32.85 14.76
N LYS A 480 -55.54 -33.38 13.53
CA LYS A 480 -56.70 -33.89 12.80
C LYS A 480 -57.22 -35.19 13.41
N ILE A 481 -56.33 -36.09 13.86
CA ILE A 481 -56.68 -37.31 14.59
C ILE A 481 -57.30 -36.99 15.96
N GLU A 482 -56.73 -36.04 16.72
CA GLU A 482 -57.27 -35.63 18.01
C GLU A 482 -58.68 -35.03 17.90
N ARG A 483 -58.94 -34.19 16.88
CA ARG A 483 -60.31 -33.71 16.59
C ARG A 483 -61.29 -34.83 16.22
N LEU A 484 -60.87 -35.77 15.38
CA LEU A 484 -61.73 -36.90 15.00
C LEU A 484 -62.04 -37.83 16.19
N LEU A 485 -61.15 -37.92 17.18
CA LEU A 485 -61.37 -38.63 18.43
C LEU A 485 -62.34 -37.88 19.35
N GLU A 486 -62.19 -36.56 19.49
CA GLU A 486 -63.11 -35.71 20.28
C GLU A 486 -64.53 -35.71 19.69
N ASP A 487 -64.66 -35.58 18.36
CA ASP A 487 -65.96 -35.62 17.67
C ASP A 487 -66.66 -36.98 17.84
N ASN A 488 -65.92 -38.09 17.79
CA ASN A 488 -66.48 -39.43 18.03
C ASN A 488 -66.96 -39.61 19.48
N ILE A 489 -66.19 -39.12 20.47
CA ILE A 489 -66.60 -39.18 21.88
C ILE A 489 -67.86 -38.35 22.11
N HIS A 490 -67.99 -37.19 21.46
CA HIS A 490 -69.19 -36.35 21.56
C HIS A 490 -70.43 -37.02 20.95
N LEU A 491 -70.29 -37.68 19.79
CA LEU A 491 -71.39 -38.43 19.16
C LEU A 491 -71.84 -39.63 20.01
N GLU A 492 -70.90 -40.33 20.63
CA GLU A 492 -71.20 -41.46 21.51
C GLU A 492 -71.94 -41.01 22.79
N GLN A 493 -71.53 -39.86 23.36
CA GLN A 493 -72.21 -39.25 24.50
C GLN A 493 -73.62 -38.74 24.16
N GLU A 494 -73.83 -38.14 22.99
CA GLU A 494 -75.17 -37.74 22.53
C GLU A 494 -76.08 -38.94 22.26
N GLY A 495 -75.54 -40.02 21.67
CA GLY A 495 -76.27 -41.28 21.48
C GLY A 495 -76.72 -41.91 22.80
N ILE A 496 -75.86 -41.90 23.82
CA ILE A 496 -76.21 -42.37 25.18
C ILE A 496 -77.28 -41.46 25.81
N LYS A 497 -77.23 -40.15 25.58
CA LYS A 497 -78.20 -39.18 26.10
C LYS A 497 -79.58 -39.35 25.45
N GLN A 498 -79.62 -39.56 24.13
CA GLN A 498 -80.86 -39.86 23.40
C GLN A 498 -81.45 -41.21 23.83
N LYS A 499 -80.61 -42.23 24.06
CA LYS A 499 -81.08 -43.54 24.56
C LYS A 499 -81.72 -43.43 25.93
N LYS A 500 -81.10 -42.69 26.87
CA LYS A 500 -81.68 -42.41 28.19
C LYS A 500 -82.99 -41.61 28.13
N LEU A 501 -83.11 -40.68 27.17
CA LEU A 501 -84.35 -39.92 26.96
C LEU A 501 -85.48 -40.81 26.41
N CYS A 502 -85.17 -41.70 25.46
CA CYS A 502 -86.12 -42.70 24.96
C CYS A 502 -86.59 -43.68 26.05
N ASP A 503 -85.67 -44.13 26.91
CA ASP A 503 -86.02 -45.03 28.02
C ASP A 503 -86.88 -44.31 29.08
N SER A 504 -86.60 -43.02 29.36
CA SER A 504 -87.44 -42.16 30.21
C SER A 504 -88.87 -42.01 29.67
N LEU A 505 -89.01 -41.71 28.37
CA LEU A 505 -90.31 -41.55 27.72
C LEU A 505 -91.12 -42.87 27.68
N LYS A 506 -90.46 -44.02 27.60
CA LYS A 506 -91.12 -45.33 27.70
C LYS A 506 -91.66 -45.61 29.10
N VAL A 507 -90.92 -45.25 30.15
CA VAL A 507 -91.36 -45.41 31.54
C VAL A 507 -92.52 -44.47 31.85
N GLU A 508 -92.47 -43.23 31.38
CA GLU A 508 -93.52 -42.24 31.59
C GLU A 508 -94.82 -42.63 30.88
N ASN A 509 -94.75 -43.09 29.62
CA ASN A 509 -95.89 -43.64 28.89
C ASN A 509 -96.46 -44.91 29.55
N SER A 510 -95.61 -45.80 30.08
CA SER A 510 -96.07 -46.98 30.83
C SER A 510 -96.82 -46.60 32.12
N SER A 511 -96.40 -45.53 32.80
CA SER A 511 -97.09 -45.02 34.00
C SER A 511 -98.43 -44.33 33.67
N LEU A 512 -98.52 -43.64 32.53
CA LEU A 512 -99.74 -43.01 32.02
C LEU A 512 -100.77 -44.03 31.55
N ILE A 513 -100.34 -45.13 30.91
CA ILE A 513 -101.21 -46.24 30.53
C ILE A 513 -101.76 -46.95 31.79
N LYS A 514 -100.94 -47.17 32.83
CA LYS A 514 -101.42 -47.74 34.11
C LYS A 514 -102.44 -46.84 34.83
N LYS A 515 -102.23 -45.51 34.83
CA LYS A 515 -103.19 -44.56 35.41
C LYS A 515 -104.50 -44.43 34.62
N LEU A 516 -104.50 -44.72 33.33
CA LEU A 516 -105.71 -44.77 32.49
C LEU A 516 -106.48 -46.09 32.63
N GLU A 517 -105.81 -47.19 32.99
CA GLU A 517 -106.45 -48.48 33.29
C GLU A 517 -107.08 -48.51 34.70
N GLU A 518 -106.47 -47.84 35.68
CA GLU A 518 -107.03 -47.70 37.05
C GLU A 518 -108.28 -46.79 37.12
N HIS A 519 -108.57 -46.00 36.07
CA HIS A 519 -109.79 -45.18 35.97
C HIS A 519 -110.93 -45.84 35.18
N LYS A 520 -110.80 -47.12 34.79
CA LYS A 520 -111.83 -47.90 34.06
C LYS A 520 -112.45 -49.06 34.84
N THR A 521 -112.19 -49.13 36.16
CA THR A 521 -112.91 -50.00 37.09
C THR A 521 -113.28 -49.23 38.35
N ASP A 522 -114.33 -48.42 38.22
CA ASP A 522 -115.50 -48.35 39.12
C ASP A 522 -116.72 -47.94 38.29
#